data_AF-A0A5D4JIG8-F1
#
_entry.id   AF-A0A5D4JIG8-F1
#
_cell.length_a   1.000
_cell.length_b   1.000
_cell.length_c   1.000
_cell.angle_alpha   90.00
_cell.angle_beta   90.00
_cell.angle_gamma   90.00
#
_symmetry.space_group_name_H-M   'P 1'
#
loop_
_entity.id
_entity.type
_entity.pdbx_description
1 polymer ?
#
loop_
_entity_poly.entity_id
_entity_poly.type
_entity_poly.pdbx_seq_one_letter_code
_entity_poly.pdbx_strand_id
1 'polypeptide(L)'
;MTTTDAHPTRHNLHTYDVEPWPLANLEQILQAVDPVKPATQQRLRTLKAKSLSAGLLAPLSGEGRLAGRISLFCDLNIDAAVLHRQGNEKLAADYRSAASALEDRLLKLLQESHVQLDELYEASRPRSLDAWKVLRSFTRDCRQARDQLQPVPNERVITGILREHRGDSVRFSPESDGSFIDLPVEVLRRLNLSIGDPVVMVHELIASGVTVTRVRAGVCLPELDEFVEHEEDRLDIQARQPFASPEDRRKFLEATADEIPLRKRAAG
;
A
#
# COMPACT_ATOMS: atom_id res chain seq x y z
N MET A 1 13.59 47.69 29.80
CA MET A 1 14.53 46.92 28.95
C MET A 1 14.75 45.59 29.63
N THR A 2 14.03 44.58 29.15
CA THR A 2 14.18 43.17 29.54
C THR A 2 13.85 42.38 28.29
N THR A 3 14.89 41.73 27.77
CA THR A 3 14.87 40.69 26.73
C THR A 3 14.24 39.40 27.27
N THR A 4 14.02 38.45 26.35
CA THR A 4 13.79 37.00 26.59
C THR A 4 12.29 36.69 26.77
N ASP A 5 11.61 35.85 25.98
CA ASP A 5 12.01 34.66 25.23
C ASP A 5 11.27 34.51 23.89
N ALA A 6 12.04 34.20 22.85
CA ALA A 6 11.51 33.53 21.67
C ALA A 6 11.30 32.05 22.01
N HIS A 7 10.06 31.58 21.95
CA HIS A 7 9.77 30.15 21.87
C HIS A 7 9.76 29.74 20.40
N PRO A 8 10.78 29.03 19.88
CA PRO A 8 10.59 28.23 18.70
C PRO A 8 9.92 26.93 19.15
N THR A 9 8.61 26.81 18.90
CA THR A 9 7.95 25.50 18.90
C THR A 9 8.53 24.73 17.70
N ARG A 10 9.68 24.08 17.92
CA ARG A 10 10.13 22.97 17.08
C ARG A 10 9.14 21.84 17.32
N HIS A 11 8.02 21.87 16.61
CA HIS A 11 7.24 20.66 16.42
C HIS A 11 8.14 19.69 15.67
N ASN A 12 8.47 18.60 16.34
CA ASN A 12 9.24 17.48 15.81
C ASN A 12 8.76 17.17 14.39
N LEU A 13 9.63 17.42 13.41
CA LEU A 13 9.53 16.82 12.09
C LEU A 13 9.70 15.31 12.34
N HIS A 14 8.60 14.62 12.64
CA HIS A 14 8.55 13.18 12.42
C HIS A 14 8.78 13.03 10.92
N THR A 15 10.00 12.65 10.54
CA THR A 15 10.27 12.14 9.21
C THR A 15 9.44 10.86 9.10
N TYR A 16 8.30 10.94 8.42
CA TYR A 16 7.50 9.76 8.16
C TYR A 16 8.33 8.89 7.20
N ASP A 17 8.72 7.69 7.61
CA ASP A 17 9.36 6.73 6.70
C ASP A 17 8.26 6.15 5.81
N VAL A 18 7.85 6.96 4.82
CA VAL A 18 6.77 6.66 3.88
C VAL A 18 7.33 5.85 2.73
N GLU A 19 6.82 4.64 2.58
CA GLU A 19 7.07 3.78 1.43
C GLU A 19 5.85 3.78 0.50
N PRO A 20 5.99 3.47 -0.79
CA PRO A 20 4.84 3.20 -1.65
C PRO A 20 4.03 2.02 -1.10
N TRP A 21 2.71 2.05 -1.26
CA TRP A 21 1.90 0.86 -1.03
C TRP A 21 2.45 -0.30 -1.88
N PRO A 22 2.77 -1.47 -1.29
CA PRO A 22 3.60 -2.48 -1.95
C PRO A 22 2.87 -3.26 -3.05
N LEU A 23 1.56 -2.99 -3.21
CA LEU A 23 0.68 -3.63 -4.19
C LEU A 23 0.10 -2.61 -5.16
N ALA A 24 0.21 -2.91 -6.44
CA ALA A 24 -0.36 -2.13 -7.54
C ALA A 24 -1.49 -2.91 -8.20
N ASN A 25 -2.55 -2.21 -8.56
CA ASN A 25 -3.60 -2.73 -9.42
C ASN A 25 -3.24 -2.60 -10.90
N LEU A 26 -4.03 -3.26 -11.74
CA LEU A 26 -3.85 -3.24 -13.19
C LEU A 26 -3.81 -1.83 -13.80
N GLU A 27 -4.72 -0.97 -13.36
CA GLU A 27 -4.86 0.37 -13.91
C GLU A 27 -3.59 1.20 -13.66
N GLN A 28 -3.01 1.11 -12.46
CA GLN A 28 -1.77 1.77 -12.09
C GLN A 28 -0.59 1.33 -12.99
N ILE A 29 -0.48 0.02 -13.25
CA ILE A 29 0.55 -0.53 -14.15
C ILE A 29 0.39 -0.02 -15.58
N LEU A 30 -0.84 -0.05 -16.12
CA LEU A 30 -1.09 0.38 -17.50
C LEU A 30 -0.89 1.88 -17.70
N GLN A 31 -1.13 2.69 -16.67
CA GLN A 31 -0.85 4.13 -16.69
C GLN A 31 0.63 4.45 -16.63
N ALA A 32 1.42 3.62 -15.94
CA ALA A 32 2.87 3.77 -15.94
C ALA A 32 3.47 3.56 -17.34
N VAL A 33 2.87 2.67 -18.14
CA VAL A 33 3.29 2.43 -19.53
C VAL A 33 2.80 3.49 -20.50
N ASP A 34 1.55 3.92 -20.39
CA ASP A 34 1.01 4.97 -21.24
C ASP A 34 -0.15 5.66 -20.49
N PRO A 35 0.09 6.84 -19.90
CA PRO A 35 -0.89 7.53 -19.07
C PRO A 35 -2.02 8.16 -19.90
N VAL A 36 -1.86 8.30 -21.22
CA VAL A 36 -2.84 8.91 -22.11
C VAL A 36 -3.87 7.90 -22.60
N LYS A 37 -3.49 6.62 -22.68
CA LYS A 37 -4.37 5.56 -23.18
C LYS A 37 -5.22 4.93 -22.06
N PRO A 38 -6.47 4.55 -22.34
CA PRO A 38 -7.31 3.85 -21.39
C PRO A 38 -6.71 2.50 -20.98
N ALA A 39 -6.89 2.13 -19.71
CA ALA A 39 -6.48 0.84 -19.18
C ALA A 39 -7.42 -0.26 -19.68
N THR A 40 -6.92 -1.17 -20.54
CA THR A 40 -7.71 -2.27 -21.11
C THR A 40 -7.04 -3.63 -20.91
N GLN A 41 -7.85 -4.69 -20.83
CA GLN A 41 -7.35 -6.07 -20.68
C GLN A 41 -6.48 -6.53 -21.86
N GLN A 42 -6.73 -6.02 -23.07
CA GLN A 42 -5.87 -6.33 -24.22
C GLN A 42 -4.47 -5.76 -24.05
N ARG A 43 -4.36 -4.49 -23.59
CA ARG A 43 -3.05 -3.87 -23.29
C ARG A 43 -2.31 -4.63 -22.21
N LEU A 44 -3.03 -5.12 -21.19
CA LEU A 44 -2.43 -5.98 -20.17
C LEU A 44 -1.81 -7.23 -20.75
N ARG A 45 -2.54 -7.96 -21.60
CA ARG A 45 -2.03 -9.20 -22.22
C ARG A 45 -0.76 -8.92 -23.01
N THR A 46 -0.72 -7.84 -23.78
CA THR A 46 0.47 -7.43 -24.53
C THR A 46 1.65 -7.11 -23.60
N LEU A 47 1.37 -6.46 -22.47
CA LEU A 47 2.39 -6.04 -21.52
C LEU A 47 2.95 -7.20 -20.68
N LYS A 48 2.08 -8.12 -20.21
CA LYS A 48 2.47 -9.35 -19.51
C LYS A 48 3.42 -10.23 -20.33
N ALA A 49 3.22 -10.27 -21.65
CA ALA A 49 4.07 -11.05 -22.53
C ALA A 49 5.53 -10.54 -22.58
N LYS A 50 5.78 -9.27 -22.20
CA LYS A 50 7.05 -8.59 -22.46
C LYS A 50 7.76 -8.10 -21.20
N SER A 51 7.05 -7.46 -20.28
CA SER A 51 7.69 -6.56 -19.31
C SER A 51 7.13 -6.61 -17.89
N LEU A 52 6.20 -7.52 -17.59
CA LEU A 52 5.61 -7.65 -16.26
C LEU A 52 5.70 -9.07 -15.72
N SER A 53 5.66 -9.19 -14.40
CA SER A 53 5.42 -10.46 -13.73
C SER A 53 4.03 -11.02 -14.07
N ALA A 54 3.74 -12.23 -13.60
CA ALA A 54 2.42 -12.82 -13.75
C ALA A 54 1.35 -12.03 -12.97
N GLY A 55 1.73 -11.39 -11.85
CA GLY A 55 0.81 -10.84 -10.88
C GLY A 55 0.07 -11.93 -10.13
N LEU A 56 -0.63 -11.51 -9.08
CA LEU A 56 -1.47 -12.36 -8.25
C LEU A 56 -2.95 -12.14 -8.58
N LEU A 57 -3.72 -13.23 -8.55
CA LEU A 57 -5.16 -13.20 -8.79
C LEU A 57 -5.90 -13.58 -7.52
N ALA A 58 -6.76 -12.69 -7.05
CA ALA A 58 -7.65 -12.98 -5.94
C ALA A 58 -9.12 -12.93 -6.38
N PRO A 59 -9.97 -13.82 -5.87
CA PRO A 59 -11.40 -13.55 -5.85
C PRO A 59 -11.67 -12.29 -5.02
N LEU A 60 -12.59 -11.45 -5.46
CA LEU A 60 -13.14 -10.37 -4.63
C LEU A 60 -14.30 -10.94 -3.81
N SER A 61 -14.15 -10.90 -2.50
CA SER A 61 -15.21 -11.32 -1.57
C SER A 61 -16.25 -10.20 -1.43
N GLY A 62 -17.49 -10.46 -1.89
CA GLY A 62 -18.66 -9.62 -1.62
C GLY A 62 -19.54 -10.22 -0.52
N GLU A 63 -20.55 -9.50 -0.04
CA GLU A 63 -21.55 -9.99 0.93
C GLU A 63 -22.24 -11.28 0.40
N GLY A 64 -21.68 -12.44 0.74
CA GLY A 64 -22.20 -13.76 0.38
C GLY A 64 -22.04 -14.20 -1.08
N ARG A 65 -21.37 -13.43 -1.97
CA ARG A 65 -21.12 -13.81 -3.37
C ARG A 65 -19.75 -13.34 -3.87
N LEU A 66 -19.15 -14.11 -4.79
CA LEU A 66 -17.97 -13.68 -5.55
C LEU A 66 -18.31 -12.42 -6.37
N ALA A 67 -17.75 -11.28 -5.98
CA ALA A 67 -17.97 -9.99 -6.63
C ALA A 67 -17.13 -9.81 -7.91
N GLY A 68 -16.12 -10.66 -8.11
CA GLY A 68 -15.25 -10.64 -9.28
C GLY A 68 -13.88 -11.23 -8.98
N ARG A 69 -12.88 -10.82 -9.77
CA ARG A 69 -11.46 -11.11 -9.53
C ARG A 69 -10.67 -9.81 -9.60
N ILE A 70 -9.74 -9.63 -8.68
CA ILE A 70 -8.75 -8.56 -8.72
C ILE A 70 -7.40 -9.13 -9.16
N SER A 71 -6.67 -8.34 -9.96
CA SER A 71 -5.26 -8.60 -10.28
C SER A 71 -4.42 -7.60 -9.54
N LEU A 72 -3.58 -8.09 -8.63
CA LEU A 72 -2.61 -7.29 -7.90
C LEU A 72 -1.20 -7.67 -8.34
N PHE A 73 -0.31 -6.68 -8.35
CA PHE A 73 1.08 -6.81 -8.75
C PHE A 73 1.94 -6.22 -7.64
N CYS A 74 3.17 -6.71 -7.48
CA CYS A 74 4.15 -5.99 -6.66
C CYS A 74 4.40 -4.59 -7.27
N ASP A 75 4.56 -3.56 -6.42
CA ASP A 75 4.76 -2.17 -6.85
C ASP A 75 5.95 -1.98 -7.82
N LEU A 76 6.98 -2.81 -7.73
CA LEU A 76 8.14 -2.83 -8.62
C LEU A 76 7.75 -3.07 -10.09
N ASN A 77 6.59 -3.68 -10.35
CA ASN A 77 6.06 -3.78 -11.71
C ASN A 77 5.69 -2.42 -12.31
N ILE A 78 5.35 -1.42 -11.49
CA ILE A 78 5.15 -0.05 -11.96
C ILE A 78 6.47 0.47 -12.53
N ASP A 79 7.55 0.30 -11.78
CA ASP A 79 8.88 0.79 -12.16
C ASP A 79 9.43 0.00 -13.37
N ALA A 80 9.20 -1.31 -13.43
CA ALA A 80 9.48 -2.13 -14.62
C ALA A 80 8.72 -1.65 -15.86
N ALA A 81 7.44 -1.27 -15.72
CA ALA A 81 6.63 -0.71 -16.78
C ALA A 81 7.18 0.65 -17.28
N VAL A 82 7.65 1.49 -16.36
CA VAL A 82 8.31 2.76 -16.72
C VAL A 82 9.60 2.52 -17.47
N LEU A 83 10.48 1.67 -16.96
CA LEU A 83 11.76 1.33 -17.59
C LEU A 83 11.56 0.76 -18.99
N HIS A 84 10.57 -0.13 -19.18
CA HIS A 84 10.22 -0.65 -20.49
C HIS A 84 9.75 0.46 -21.44
N ARG A 85 8.92 1.39 -20.97
CA ARG A 85 8.47 2.56 -21.76
C ARG A 85 9.64 3.46 -22.17
N GLN A 86 10.64 3.60 -21.30
CA GLN A 86 11.87 4.34 -21.56
C GLN A 86 12.86 3.59 -22.48
N GLY A 87 12.56 2.36 -22.89
CA GLY A 87 13.44 1.53 -23.71
C GLY A 87 14.61 0.90 -22.94
N ASN A 88 14.58 0.92 -21.61
CA ASN A 88 15.60 0.33 -20.75
C ASN A 88 15.25 -1.13 -20.41
N GLU A 89 15.26 -1.98 -21.43
CA GLU A 89 14.76 -3.36 -21.34
C GLU A 89 15.49 -4.21 -20.30
N LYS A 90 16.80 -3.99 -20.12
CA LYS A 90 17.60 -4.74 -19.13
C LYS A 90 17.16 -4.42 -17.70
N LEU A 91 17.09 -3.14 -17.33
CA LEU A 91 16.62 -2.76 -16.00
C LEU A 91 15.16 -3.16 -15.80
N ALA A 92 14.32 -3.03 -16.84
CA ALA A 92 12.93 -3.50 -16.77
C ALA A 92 12.85 -4.99 -16.45
N ALA A 93 13.74 -5.82 -17.03
CA ALA A 93 13.82 -7.25 -16.75
C ALA A 93 14.28 -7.54 -15.31
N ASP A 94 15.25 -6.78 -14.80
CA ASP A 94 15.75 -6.91 -13.42
C ASP A 94 14.63 -6.60 -12.40
N TYR A 95 13.92 -5.49 -12.58
CA TYR A 95 12.76 -5.13 -11.76
C TYR A 95 11.63 -6.15 -11.85
N ARG A 96 11.32 -6.63 -13.06
CA ARG A 96 10.32 -7.68 -13.29
C ARG A 96 10.67 -8.97 -12.55
N SER A 97 11.95 -9.36 -12.58
CA SER A 97 12.44 -10.57 -11.90
C SER A 97 12.28 -10.44 -10.38
N ALA A 98 12.71 -9.31 -9.82
CA ALA A 98 12.52 -9.01 -8.40
C ALA A 98 11.04 -9.00 -8.00
N ALA A 99 10.19 -8.35 -8.80
CA ALA A 99 8.75 -8.32 -8.58
C ALA A 99 8.13 -9.72 -8.59
N SER A 100 8.56 -10.61 -9.49
CA SER A 100 8.09 -12.00 -9.54
C SER A 100 8.50 -12.78 -8.27
N ALA A 101 9.73 -12.61 -7.80
CA ALA A 101 10.19 -13.27 -6.58
C ALA A 101 9.43 -12.77 -5.33
N LEU A 102 9.12 -11.47 -5.29
CA LEU A 102 8.31 -10.87 -4.24
C LEU A 102 6.85 -11.35 -4.28
N GLU A 103 6.26 -11.50 -5.46
CA GLU A 103 4.92 -12.08 -5.60
C GLU A 103 4.84 -13.52 -5.08
N ASP A 104 5.85 -14.34 -5.37
CA ASP A 104 5.95 -15.69 -4.80
C ASP A 104 6.15 -15.66 -3.27
N ARG A 105 6.91 -14.69 -2.75
CA ARG A 105 7.08 -14.48 -1.30
C ARG A 105 5.77 -14.07 -0.64
N LEU A 106 4.99 -13.18 -1.25
CA LEU A 106 3.69 -12.76 -0.74
C LEU A 106 2.71 -13.93 -0.69
N LEU A 107 2.68 -14.79 -1.71
CA LEU A 107 1.84 -16.00 -1.66
C LEU A 107 2.16 -16.88 -0.47
N LYS A 108 3.44 -17.04 -0.12
CA LYS A 108 3.85 -17.79 1.08
C LYS A 108 3.39 -17.11 2.36
N LEU A 109 3.58 -15.79 2.48
CA LEU A 109 3.10 -15.01 3.64
C LEU A 109 1.59 -15.16 3.85
N LEU A 110 0.81 -15.02 2.77
CA LEU A 110 -0.65 -15.18 2.81
C LEU A 110 -1.06 -16.58 3.26
N GLN A 111 -0.36 -17.62 2.80
CA GLN A 111 -0.61 -19.01 3.19
C GLN A 111 -0.25 -19.27 4.67
N GLU A 112 0.90 -18.78 5.11
CA GLU A 112 1.41 -18.92 6.48
C GLU A 112 0.51 -18.20 7.50
N SER A 113 -0.02 -17.03 7.13
CA SER A 113 -0.88 -16.21 7.99
C SER A 113 -2.38 -16.40 7.77
N HIS A 114 -2.79 -17.27 6.84
CA HIS A 114 -4.21 -17.49 6.47
C HIS A 114 -4.97 -16.21 6.06
N VAL A 115 -4.26 -15.21 5.52
CA VAL A 115 -4.82 -13.93 5.07
C VAL A 115 -5.26 -14.03 3.60
N GLN A 116 -6.39 -13.42 3.23
CA GLN A 116 -6.80 -13.32 1.83
C GLN A 116 -6.13 -12.11 1.15
N LEU A 117 -5.74 -12.27 -0.11
CA LEU A 117 -5.02 -11.23 -0.85
C LEU A 117 -5.85 -9.94 -1.05
N ASP A 118 -7.18 -10.02 -1.12
CA ASP A 118 -8.06 -8.85 -1.21
C ASP A 118 -8.13 -8.03 0.09
N GLU A 119 -7.72 -8.60 1.23
CA GLU A 119 -7.54 -7.85 2.49
C GLU A 119 -6.34 -6.89 2.44
N LEU A 120 -5.37 -7.15 1.56
CA LEU A 120 -4.19 -6.30 1.38
C LEU A 120 -4.38 -5.20 0.33
N TYR A 121 -5.55 -5.17 -0.31
CA TYR A 121 -5.85 -4.17 -1.31
C TYR A 121 -6.03 -2.79 -0.65
N GLU A 122 -5.37 -1.78 -1.19
CA GLU A 122 -5.37 -0.42 -0.63
C GLU A 122 -6.79 0.11 -0.35
N ALA A 123 -7.71 -0.08 -1.30
CA ALA A 123 -9.07 0.43 -1.19
C ALA A 123 -9.90 -0.27 -0.10
N SER A 124 -9.59 -1.52 0.25
CA SER A 124 -10.26 -2.22 1.35
C SER A 124 -9.66 -1.88 2.71
N ARG A 125 -8.36 -1.50 2.73
CA ARG A 125 -7.45 -1.43 3.89
C ARG A 125 -7.44 -2.74 4.69
N PRO A 126 -6.29 -3.19 5.23
CA PRO A 126 -6.26 -4.39 6.05
C PRO A 126 -7.21 -4.28 7.24
N ARG A 127 -8.05 -5.31 7.44
CA ARG A 127 -9.06 -5.36 8.52
C ARG A 127 -8.64 -6.22 9.70
N SER A 128 -7.55 -6.97 9.56
CA SER A 128 -7.02 -7.89 10.57
C SER A 128 -5.57 -7.57 10.89
N LEU A 129 -5.17 -7.83 12.13
CA LEU A 129 -3.78 -7.72 12.58
C LEU A 129 -2.84 -8.56 11.71
N ASP A 130 -3.26 -9.77 11.34
CA ASP A 130 -2.47 -10.66 10.47
C ASP A 130 -2.28 -10.06 9.08
N ALA A 131 -3.31 -9.43 8.50
CA ALA A 131 -3.17 -8.72 7.24
C ALA A 131 -2.21 -7.52 7.34
N TRP A 132 -2.24 -6.76 8.45
CA TRP A 132 -1.25 -5.71 8.70
C TRP A 132 0.18 -6.25 8.87
N LYS A 133 0.36 -7.38 9.57
CA LYS A 133 1.67 -8.04 9.70
C LYS A 133 2.21 -8.51 8.36
N VAL A 134 1.36 -9.10 7.52
CA VAL A 134 1.73 -9.49 6.15
C VAL A 134 2.10 -8.26 5.33
N LEU A 135 1.29 -7.20 5.36
CA LEU A 135 1.57 -5.96 4.62
C LEU A 135 2.89 -5.33 5.06
N ARG A 136 3.15 -5.26 6.38
CA ARG A 136 4.39 -4.76 6.97
C ARG A 136 5.60 -5.56 6.48
N SER A 137 5.55 -6.89 6.60
CA SER A 137 6.63 -7.75 6.13
C SER A 137 6.87 -7.57 4.64
N PHE A 138 5.80 -7.53 3.86
CA PHE A 138 5.91 -7.40 2.41
C PHE A 138 6.44 -6.03 1.96
N THR A 139 6.02 -4.95 2.64
CA THR A 139 6.55 -3.59 2.38
C THR A 139 8.05 -3.53 2.63
N ARG A 140 8.55 -4.16 3.70
CA ARG A 140 9.99 -4.25 3.98
C ARG A 140 10.74 -5.05 2.92
N ASP A 141 10.18 -6.19 2.50
CA ASP A 141 10.76 -7.01 1.44
C ASP A 141 10.83 -6.22 0.11
N CYS A 142 9.79 -5.44 -0.23
CA CYS A 142 9.77 -4.54 -1.38
C CYS A 142 10.84 -3.45 -1.29
N ARG A 143 10.96 -2.76 -0.14
CA ARG A 143 11.99 -1.74 0.10
C ARG A 143 13.39 -2.32 -0.10
N GLN A 144 13.68 -3.45 0.57
CA GLN A 144 14.98 -4.09 0.49
C GLN A 144 15.33 -4.53 -0.95
N ALA A 145 14.34 -5.02 -1.70
CA ALA A 145 14.54 -5.36 -3.10
C ALA A 145 14.84 -4.12 -3.94
N ARG A 146 14.11 -3.01 -3.72
CA ARG A 146 14.35 -1.73 -4.41
C ARG A 146 15.76 -1.19 -4.15
N ASP A 147 16.25 -1.29 -2.92
CA ASP A 147 17.60 -0.84 -2.53
C ASP A 147 18.72 -1.63 -3.24
N GLN A 148 18.45 -2.84 -3.71
CA GLN A 148 19.40 -3.69 -4.45
C GLN A 148 19.34 -3.47 -5.97
N LEU A 149 18.33 -2.76 -6.46
CA LEU A 149 18.14 -2.48 -7.88
C LEU A 149 18.75 -1.12 -8.24
N GLN A 150 19.13 -0.95 -9.51
CA GLN A 150 19.51 0.39 -9.98
C GLN A 150 18.27 1.30 -9.97
N PRO A 151 18.40 2.56 -9.53
CA PRO A 151 17.27 3.48 -9.51
C PRO A 151 16.74 3.76 -10.91
N VAL A 152 15.44 4.00 -11.03
CA VAL A 152 14.83 4.40 -12.30
C VAL A 152 15.40 5.76 -12.73
N PRO A 153 15.99 5.88 -13.93
CA PRO A 153 16.61 7.12 -14.35
C PRO A 153 15.55 8.20 -14.57
N ASN A 154 15.93 9.46 -14.33
CA ASN A 154 15.09 10.65 -14.51
C ASN A 154 13.84 10.69 -13.64
N GLU A 155 13.79 9.89 -12.57
CA GLU A 155 12.76 9.96 -11.55
C GLU A 155 13.25 10.70 -10.31
N ARG A 156 12.37 11.56 -9.81
CA ARG A 156 12.49 12.16 -8.48
C ARG A 156 11.30 11.70 -7.66
N VAL A 157 11.59 10.95 -6.60
CA VAL A 157 10.61 10.50 -5.61
C VAL A 157 10.52 11.55 -4.50
N ILE A 158 9.29 11.90 -4.12
CA ILE A 158 8.98 12.85 -3.06
C ILE A 158 7.92 12.20 -2.16
N THR A 159 8.26 11.99 -0.89
CA THR A 159 7.38 11.48 0.15
C THR A 159 6.73 12.64 0.92
N GLY A 160 5.52 12.42 1.41
CA GLY A 160 4.81 13.41 2.20
C GLY A 160 3.38 12.99 2.52
N ILE A 161 2.60 13.94 3.00
CA ILE A 161 1.22 13.69 3.43
C ILE A 161 0.25 14.71 2.86
N LEU A 162 -1.01 14.31 2.70
CA LEU A 162 -2.10 15.17 2.27
C LEU A 162 -2.62 15.98 3.47
N ARG A 163 -2.69 17.31 3.37
CA ARG A 163 -2.94 18.20 4.52
C ARG A 163 -4.32 18.84 4.55
N GLU A 164 -4.76 19.40 3.43
CA GLU A 164 -6.01 20.18 3.40
C GLU A 164 -6.64 20.23 2.00
N HIS A 165 -7.96 20.38 1.96
CA HIS A 165 -8.72 20.70 0.76
C HIS A 165 -8.77 22.22 0.53
N ARG A 166 -8.60 22.62 -0.73
CA ARG A 166 -8.69 24.02 -1.19
C ARG A 166 -9.53 24.11 -2.46
N GLY A 167 -10.85 24.00 -2.31
CA GLY A 167 -11.76 23.94 -3.45
C GLY A 167 -11.49 22.69 -4.29
N ASP A 168 -11.02 22.87 -5.52
CA ASP A 168 -10.74 21.79 -6.47
C ASP A 168 -9.32 21.21 -6.36
N SER A 169 -8.54 21.65 -5.37
CA SER A 169 -7.22 21.10 -5.10
C SER A 169 -7.08 20.53 -3.68
N VAL A 170 -6.09 19.65 -3.51
CA VAL A 170 -5.61 19.14 -2.23
C VAL A 170 -4.14 19.48 -2.08
N ARG A 171 -3.74 19.90 -0.88
CA ARG A 171 -2.36 20.24 -0.58
C ARG A 171 -1.56 19.03 -0.16
N PHE A 172 -0.55 18.69 -0.94
CA PHE A 172 0.51 17.77 -0.57
C PHE A 172 1.65 18.53 0.11
N SER A 173 2.12 18.01 1.25
CA SER A 173 3.22 18.55 2.03
C SER A 173 4.37 17.55 1.99
N PRO A 174 5.43 17.80 1.20
CA PRO A 174 6.66 16.99 1.24
C PRO A 174 7.28 16.99 2.64
N GLU A 175 7.98 15.92 2.98
CA GLU A 175 8.76 15.83 4.22
C GLU A 175 10.01 16.71 4.22
N SER A 176 10.60 16.93 3.03
CA SER A 176 12.00 17.36 2.92
C SER A 176 12.25 18.87 3.11
N ASP A 177 11.25 19.73 2.87
CA ASP A 177 11.51 21.17 2.76
C ASP A 177 10.36 22.09 3.23
N GLY A 178 9.27 21.53 3.77
CA GLY A 178 8.12 22.33 4.20
C GLY A 178 7.42 23.11 3.08
N SER A 179 7.75 22.80 1.82
CA SER A 179 7.04 23.32 0.66
C SER A 179 5.65 22.69 0.55
N PHE A 180 4.86 23.16 -0.42
CA PHE A 180 3.55 22.60 -0.69
C PHE A 180 3.35 22.45 -2.19
N ILE A 181 2.72 21.36 -2.59
CA ILE A 181 2.32 21.09 -3.97
C ILE A 181 0.80 20.94 -3.98
N ASP A 182 0.12 21.77 -4.76
CA ASP A 182 -1.33 21.63 -4.93
C ASP A 182 -1.59 20.57 -6.02
N LEU A 183 -2.33 19.52 -5.64
CA LEU A 183 -2.76 18.43 -6.52
C LEU A 183 -4.25 18.57 -6.84
N PRO A 184 -4.73 18.16 -8.02
CA PRO A 184 -6.17 18.11 -8.31
C PRO A 184 -6.90 17.18 -7.34
N VAL A 185 -8.10 17.57 -6.90
CA VAL A 185 -8.91 16.75 -5.97
C VAL A 185 -9.30 15.39 -6.56
N GLU A 186 -9.32 15.26 -7.88
CA GLU A 186 -9.55 14.01 -8.60
C GLU A 186 -8.51 12.94 -8.24
N VAL A 187 -7.30 13.34 -7.84
CA VAL A 187 -6.25 12.42 -7.37
C VAL A 187 -6.71 11.65 -6.14
N LEU A 188 -7.36 12.33 -5.18
CA LEU A 188 -7.89 11.70 -3.98
C LEU A 188 -8.96 10.68 -4.33
N ARG A 189 -9.92 11.06 -5.18
CA ARG A 189 -11.02 10.18 -5.57
C ARG A 189 -10.52 8.95 -6.32
N ARG A 190 -9.55 9.14 -7.21
CA ARG A 190 -9.01 8.05 -8.04
C ARG A 190 -8.21 7.04 -7.23
N LEU A 191 -7.43 7.54 -6.27
CA LEU A 191 -6.59 6.71 -5.42
C LEU A 191 -7.27 6.34 -4.10
N ASN A 192 -8.54 6.72 -3.89
CA ASN A 192 -9.25 6.51 -2.62
C ASN A 192 -8.49 7.05 -1.40
N LEU A 193 -7.80 8.18 -1.56
CA LEU A 193 -7.02 8.85 -0.52
C LEU A 193 -7.84 9.92 0.21
N SER A 194 -7.49 10.13 1.48
CA SER A 194 -8.07 11.12 2.38
C SER A 194 -7.01 12.09 2.89
N ILE A 195 -7.45 13.22 3.46
CA ILE A 195 -6.56 14.10 4.21
C ILE A 195 -5.95 13.33 5.38
N GLY A 196 -4.64 13.50 5.57
CA GLY A 196 -3.83 12.76 6.53
C GLY A 196 -3.11 11.57 5.92
N ASP A 197 -3.56 11.07 4.75
CA ASP A 197 -2.95 9.88 4.18
C ASP A 197 -1.52 10.15 3.66
N PRO A 198 -0.59 9.20 3.88
CA PRO A 198 0.73 9.24 3.29
C PRO A 198 0.69 9.02 1.79
N VAL A 199 1.55 9.73 1.07
CA VAL A 199 1.58 9.75 -0.39
C VAL A 199 3.01 9.75 -0.89
N VAL A 200 3.24 8.96 -1.94
CA VAL A 200 4.48 9.00 -2.71
C VAL A 200 4.20 9.65 -4.06
N MET A 201 4.85 10.79 -4.29
CA MET A 201 4.82 11.50 -5.56
C MET A 201 6.09 11.20 -6.34
N VAL A 202 5.94 10.83 -7.60
CA VAL A 202 7.06 10.56 -8.51
C VAL A 202 6.98 11.52 -9.69
N HIS A 203 7.99 12.36 -9.84
CA HIS A 203 8.18 13.17 -11.03
C HIS A 203 9.14 12.45 -11.96
N GLU A 204 8.68 12.15 -13.17
CA GLU A 204 9.49 11.54 -14.21
C GLU A 204 9.65 12.50 -15.39
N LEU A 205 10.89 12.74 -15.82
CA LEU A 205 11.15 13.45 -17.07
C LEU A 205 11.23 12.45 -18.22
N ILE A 206 10.28 12.51 -19.15
CA ILE A 206 10.27 11.64 -20.33
C ILE A 206 11.07 12.23 -21.49
N ALA A 207 11.47 11.41 -22.47
CA ALA A 207 12.35 11.81 -23.58
C ALA A 207 11.86 13.01 -24.42
N SER A 208 10.55 13.31 -24.41
CA SER A 208 9.97 14.49 -25.05
C SER A 208 10.21 15.80 -24.29
N GLY A 209 10.86 15.75 -23.12
CA GLY A 209 11.04 16.90 -22.22
C GLY A 209 9.82 17.20 -21.34
N VAL A 210 8.76 16.39 -21.42
CA VAL A 210 7.56 16.54 -20.59
C VAL A 210 7.81 15.89 -19.23
N THR A 211 7.34 16.53 -18.15
CA THR A 211 7.31 15.92 -16.82
C THR A 211 5.98 15.22 -16.59
N VAL A 212 6.05 13.94 -16.22
CA VAL A 212 4.89 13.16 -15.79
C VAL A 212 4.94 13.08 -14.27
N THR A 213 3.89 13.58 -13.61
CA THR A 213 3.71 13.39 -12.17
C THR A 213 2.78 12.21 -11.93
N ARG A 214 3.28 11.22 -11.18
CA ARG A 214 2.46 10.13 -10.65
C ARG A 214 2.29 10.31 -9.17
N VAL A 215 1.09 10.05 -8.69
CA VAL A 215 0.76 10.02 -7.28
C VAL A 215 0.41 8.57 -6.94
N ARG A 216 1.00 8.05 -5.87
CA ARG A 216 0.76 6.70 -5.35
C ARG A 216 0.38 6.82 -3.87
N ALA A 217 -0.48 5.92 -3.41
CA ALA A 217 -0.69 5.75 -1.99
C ALA A 217 0.62 5.36 -1.31
N GLY A 218 0.90 6.00 -0.18
CA GLY A 218 2.01 5.63 0.68
C GLY A 218 1.55 4.74 1.83
N VAL A 219 2.52 4.23 2.57
CA VAL A 219 2.34 3.56 3.85
C VAL A 219 3.47 3.97 4.79
N CYS A 220 3.13 4.37 6.02
CA CYS A 220 4.11 4.73 7.04
C CYS A 220 4.57 3.47 7.77
N LEU A 221 5.83 3.07 7.62
CA LEU A 221 6.35 1.89 8.32
C LEU A 221 6.30 2.01 9.87
N PRO A 222 6.63 3.17 10.49
CA PRO A 222 6.52 3.31 11.95
C PRO A 222 5.08 3.20 12.45
N GLU A 223 4.10 3.74 11.71
CA GLU A 223 2.69 3.62 12.08
C GLU A 223 2.20 2.16 11.99
N LEU A 224 2.69 1.39 11.00
CA LEU A 224 2.44 -0.04 10.95
C LEU A 224 3.02 -0.78 12.16
N ASP A 225 4.23 -0.41 12.56
CA ASP A 225 4.90 -1.01 13.72
C ASP A 225 4.12 -0.73 15.00
N GLU A 226 3.79 0.54 15.27
CA GLU A 226 2.99 0.95 16.43
C GLU A 226 1.59 0.34 16.42
N PHE A 227 0.93 0.28 15.26
CA PHE A 227 -0.41 -0.32 15.14
C PHE A 227 -0.38 -1.82 15.46
N VAL A 228 0.59 -2.55 14.91
CA VAL A 228 0.76 -3.98 15.18
C VAL A 228 1.06 -4.22 16.67
N GLU A 229 1.94 -3.42 17.27
CA GLU A 229 2.27 -3.53 18.70
C GLU A 229 1.07 -3.22 19.60
N HIS A 230 0.32 -2.16 19.32
CA HIS A 230 -0.85 -1.78 20.11
C HIS A 230 -2.02 -2.75 19.95
N GLU A 231 -2.20 -3.34 18.77
CA GLU A 231 -3.24 -4.36 18.58
C GLU A 231 -2.85 -5.69 19.24
N GLU A 232 -1.56 -6.06 19.22
CA GLU A 232 -1.03 -7.15 20.06
C GLU A 232 -1.28 -6.87 21.54
N ASP A 233 -0.95 -5.67 22.04
CA ASP A 233 -1.21 -5.29 23.43
C ASP A 233 -2.70 -5.32 23.77
N ARG A 234 -3.60 -4.88 22.88
CA ARG A 234 -5.05 -4.93 23.13
C ARG A 234 -5.56 -6.36 23.21
N LEU A 235 -5.08 -7.25 22.34
CA LEU A 235 -5.44 -8.66 22.35
C LEU A 235 -4.81 -9.39 23.56
N ASP A 236 -3.57 -9.06 23.94
CA ASP A 236 -2.91 -9.58 25.13
C ASP A 236 -3.56 -9.07 26.41
N ILE A 237 -3.98 -7.80 26.48
CA ILE A 237 -4.72 -7.23 27.61
C ILE A 237 -6.09 -7.91 27.73
N GLN A 238 -6.79 -8.17 26.62
CA GLN A 238 -8.04 -8.94 26.64
C GLN A 238 -7.83 -10.39 27.06
N ALA A 239 -6.73 -11.04 26.66
CA ALA A 239 -6.39 -12.41 27.06
C ALA A 239 -5.90 -12.52 28.51
N ARG A 240 -5.30 -11.45 29.06
CA ARG A 240 -4.73 -11.40 30.43
C ARG A 240 -5.65 -10.79 31.47
N GLN A 241 -6.82 -10.26 31.10
CA GLN A 241 -7.84 -9.91 32.09
C GLN A 241 -8.44 -11.19 32.67
N PRO A 242 -8.16 -11.56 33.95
CA PRO A 242 -8.95 -12.58 34.59
C PRO A 242 -10.40 -12.09 34.63
N PHE A 243 -11.34 -12.95 34.21
CA PHE A 243 -12.75 -12.64 34.38
C PHE A 243 -12.99 -12.26 35.84
N ALA A 244 -13.56 -11.07 36.05
CA ALA A 244 -13.81 -10.54 37.39
C ALA A 244 -14.70 -11.49 38.23
N SER A 245 -15.49 -12.32 37.55
CA SER A 245 -16.23 -13.42 38.16
C SER A 245 -16.42 -14.61 37.19
N PRO A 246 -16.76 -15.81 37.69
CA PRO A 246 -17.17 -16.95 36.85
C PRO A 246 -18.39 -16.66 35.96
N GLU A 247 -19.26 -15.71 36.35
CA GLU A 247 -20.39 -15.26 35.52
C GLU A 247 -19.94 -14.40 34.34
N ASP A 248 -18.92 -13.55 34.51
CA ASP A 248 -18.35 -12.76 33.41
C ASP A 248 -17.65 -13.66 32.39
N ARG A 249 -16.99 -14.73 32.87
CA ARG A 249 -16.46 -15.79 32.01
C ARG A 249 -17.56 -16.47 31.21
N ARG A 250 -18.70 -16.75 31.86
CA ARG A 250 -19.84 -17.42 31.21
C ARG A 250 -20.51 -16.51 30.19
N LYS A 251 -20.73 -15.23 30.51
CA LYS A 251 -21.27 -14.23 29.57
C LYS A 251 -20.34 -13.96 28.40
N PHE A 252 -19.02 -13.95 28.64
CA PHE A 252 -18.03 -13.82 27.57
C PHE A 252 -18.03 -15.05 26.65
N LEU A 253 -18.08 -16.27 27.21
CA LEU A 253 -18.20 -17.51 26.43
C LEU A 253 -19.53 -17.61 25.68
N GLU A 254 -20.63 -17.10 26.24
CA GLU A 254 -21.93 -17.02 25.57
C GLU A 254 -21.95 -15.94 24.47
N ALA A 255 -21.25 -14.81 24.65
CA ALA A 255 -21.12 -13.76 23.63
C ALA A 255 -20.16 -14.12 22.49
N THR A 256 -19.13 -14.94 22.75
CA THR A 256 -18.19 -15.45 21.74
C THR A 256 -18.68 -16.73 21.06
N ALA A 257 -19.76 -17.34 21.55
CA ALA A 257 -20.39 -18.48 20.89
C ALA A 257 -21.07 -18.13 19.55
N ASP A 258 -21.38 -16.84 19.32
CA ASP A 258 -21.91 -16.35 18.04
C ASP A 258 -20.82 -15.95 17.03
N GLU A 259 -19.53 -16.10 17.36
CA GLU A 259 -18.38 -15.90 16.45
C GLU A 259 -17.60 -17.19 16.17
N ILE A 260 -18.31 -18.31 15.93
CA ILE A 260 -17.70 -19.52 15.36
C ILE A 260 -18.40 -19.84 14.02
N PRO A 261 -17.70 -19.82 12.86
CA PRO A 261 -18.26 -20.38 11.65
C PRO A 261 -18.37 -21.90 11.77
N LEU A 262 -19.60 -22.39 11.64
CA LEU A 262 -20.02 -23.77 11.39
C LEU A 262 -18.95 -24.63 10.70
N ARG A 263 -18.22 -25.44 11.47
CA ARG A 263 -17.60 -26.68 10.98
C ARG A 263 -18.15 -27.86 11.78
N LYS A 264 -19.21 -28.47 11.24
CA LYS A 264 -19.48 -29.93 11.23
C LYS A 264 -20.87 -30.20 10.66
N ARG A 265 -20.94 -30.55 9.37
CA ARG A 265 -21.79 -31.60 8.77
C ARG A 265 -21.64 -31.57 7.25
N ALA A 266 -20.64 -32.30 6.75
CA ALA A 266 -20.65 -32.91 5.44
C ALA A 266 -19.66 -34.08 5.46
N ALA A 267 -19.94 -35.04 6.35
CA ALA A 267 -19.59 -36.44 6.11
C ALA A 267 -20.94 -37.12 5.86
N GLY A 268 -21.26 -37.22 4.57
CA GLY A 268 -22.21 -38.16 3.99
C GLY A 268 -21.45 -38.82 2.85
#